data_AF-A0A804NSZ8-F1
#
_entry.id   AF-A0A804NSZ8-F1
#
_cell.length_a   1.000
_cell.length_b   1.000
_cell.length_c   1.000
_cell.angle_alpha   90.00
_cell.angle_beta   90.00
_cell.angle_gamma   90.00
#
_symmetry.space_group_name_H-M   'P 1'
#
loop_
_entity.id
_entity.type
_entity.pdbx_description
1 polymer ?
#
loop_
_entity_poly.entity_id
_entity_poly.type
_entity_poly.pdbx_seq_one_letter_code
_entity_poly.pdbx_strand_id
1 'polypeptide(L)'
;MVQAWESSAPDENKTPEKRFWQSGQSAIAQTISLLLQKAWLFQADNMEGSALPPLSCVNDASVLLEFVMSSVTCMEETESLKVFELVATWADAIANWDSWEEMEDQGVFNTIKEVVNFHQRFDLDGLFLKTHFVRCHSTS
;
A
#
# COMPACT_ATOMS: atom_id res chain seq x y z
N MET A 1 -1.19 14.92 2.65
CA MET A 1 -0.81 14.46 4.01
C MET A 1 0.40 13.53 3.99
N VAL A 2 0.38 12.49 3.15
CA VAL A 2 1.54 11.57 2.94
C VAL A 2 2.84 12.32 2.67
N GLN A 3 2.85 13.28 1.74
CA GLN A 3 4.04 14.08 1.42
C GLN A 3 4.63 14.84 2.63
N ALA A 4 3.79 15.35 3.53
CA ALA A 4 4.26 16.06 4.73
C ALA A 4 4.90 15.10 5.74
N TRP A 5 4.47 13.84 5.75
CA TRP A 5 5.07 12.78 6.56
C TRP A 5 6.41 12.33 5.98
N GLU A 6 6.47 12.12 4.67
CA GLU A 6 7.69 11.76 3.94
C GLU A 6 8.77 12.83 4.08
N SER A 7 8.40 14.12 4.01
CA SER A 7 9.34 15.23 4.25
C SER A 7 9.86 15.29 5.69
N SER A 8 9.21 14.60 6.63
CA SER A 8 9.60 14.55 8.05
C SER A 8 10.53 13.36 8.37
N ALA A 9 10.99 12.61 7.36
CA ALA A 9 11.91 11.49 7.57
C ALA A 9 13.21 11.95 8.25
N PRO A 10 13.60 11.35 9.39
CA PRO A 10 14.84 11.70 10.07
C PRO A 10 16.05 11.17 9.30
N ASP A 11 17.17 11.89 9.41
CA ASP A 11 18.46 11.49 8.85
C ASP A 11 18.89 10.10 9.34
N GLU A 12 19.53 9.29 8.49
CA GLU A 12 19.80 7.86 8.75
C GLU A 12 20.62 7.63 10.04
N ASN A 13 21.38 8.63 10.46
CA ASN A 13 22.24 8.62 11.64
C ASN A 13 21.46 8.67 12.97
N LYS A 14 20.16 8.96 12.96
CA LYS A 14 19.35 9.15 14.17
C LYS A 14 18.44 7.96 14.47
N THR A 15 19.01 6.91 15.06
CA THR A 15 18.30 5.64 15.34
C THR A 15 17.02 5.73 16.18
N PRO A 16 16.88 6.57 17.24
CA PRO A 16 15.60 6.66 17.96
C PRO A 16 14.53 7.38 17.14
N GLU A 17 14.86 8.51 16.50
CA GLU A 17 13.93 9.27 15.66
C GLU A 17 13.41 8.40 14.50
N LYS A 18 14.29 7.59 13.89
CA LYS A 18 13.92 6.65 12.82
C LYS A 18 12.89 5.62 13.27
N ARG A 19 13.01 5.07 14.48
CA ARG A 19 12.03 4.12 15.02
C ARG A 19 10.67 4.76 15.26
N PHE A 20 10.62 5.97 15.82
CA PHE A 20 9.35 6.69 16.01
C PHE A 20 8.71 7.04 14.67
N TRP A 21 9.50 7.44 13.68
CA TRP A 21 9.02 7.72 12.33
C TRP A 21 8.49 6.46 11.64
N GLN A 22 9.17 5.31 11.75
CA GLN A 22 8.66 4.04 11.20
C GLN A 22 7.37 3.58 11.90
N SER A 23 7.29 3.74 13.22
CA SER A 23 6.08 3.42 13.98
C SER A 23 4.89 4.30 13.56
N GLY A 24 5.11 5.60 13.35
CA GLY A 24 4.08 6.50 12.85
C GLY A 24 3.65 6.16 11.41
N GLN A 25 4.61 5.81 10.54
CA GLN A 25 4.32 5.37 9.18
C GLN A 25 3.43 4.13 9.17
N SER A 26 3.75 3.12 9.99
CA SER A 26 2.96 1.89 10.14
C SER A 26 1.53 2.19 10.64
N ALA A 27 1.37 3.08 11.63
CA ALA A 27 0.04 3.47 12.12
C ALA A 27 -0.81 4.19 11.06
N ILE A 28 -0.19 5.07 10.26
CA ILE A 28 -0.87 5.75 9.15
C ILE A 28 -1.25 4.73 8.07
N ALA A 29 -0.35 3.81 7.71
CA ALA A 29 -0.59 2.77 6.72
C ALA A 29 -1.73 1.82 7.15
N GLN A 30 -1.77 1.42 8.42
CA GLN A 30 -2.88 0.65 8.98
C GLN A 30 -4.22 1.39 8.83
N THR A 31 -4.24 2.69 9.15
CA THR A 31 -5.45 3.51 9.02
C THR A 31 -5.90 3.62 7.57
N ILE A 32 -4.97 3.89 6.64
CA ILE A 32 -5.26 3.99 5.20
C ILE A 32 -5.76 2.65 4.66
N SER A 33 -5.08 1.55 4.99
CA SER A 33 -5.51 0.21 4.59
C SER A 33 -6.94 -0.07 5.07
N LEU A 34 -7.26 0.20 6.34
CA LEU A 34 -8.63 0.02 6.85
C LEU A 34 -9.67 0.87 6.11
N LEU A 35 -9.32 2.09 5.70
CA LEU A 35 -10.20 2.95 4.91
C LEU A 35 -10.42 2.38 3.50
N LEU A 36 -9.36 1.96 2.82
CA LEU A 36 -9.44 1.35 1.49
C LEU A 36 -10.21 0.03 1.55
N GLN A 37 -9.99 -0.80 2.57
CA GLN A 37 -10.76 -2.03 2.77
C GLN A 37 -12.25 -1.73 2.90
N LYS A 38 -12.63 -0.72 3.69
CA LYS A 38 -14.04 -0.27 3.81
C LYS A 38 -14.61 0.25 2.50
N ALA A 39 -13.82 0.99 1.73
CA ALA A 39 -14.26 1.56 0.47
C ALA A 39 -14.38 0.50 -0.64
N TRP A 40 -13.50 -0.48 -0.68
CA TRP A 40 -13.35 -1.41 -1.80
C TRP A 40 -13.88 -2.80 -1.51
N LEU A 41 -13.55 -3.37 -0.35
CA LEU A 41 -13.83 -4.77 -0.04
C LEU A 41 -15.21 -4.96 0.59
N PHE A 42 -15.60 -4.07 1.52
CA PHE A 42 -16.89 -4.20 2.21
C PHE A 42 -18.10 -3.81 1.34
N GLN A 43 -17.91 -3.03 0.27
CA GLN A 43 -18.99 -2.70 -0.66
C GLN A 43 -19.28 -3.86 -1.63
N ALA A 44 -18.28 -4.68 -1.94
CA ALA A 44 -18.42 -5.85 -2.81
C ALA A 44 -19.33 -6.94 -2.20
N ASP A 45 -19.30 -7.11 -0.87
CA ASP A 45 -20.11 -8.14 -0.19
C ASP A 45 -21.60 -7.75 0.00
N ASN A 46 -21.94 -6.45 -0.02
CA ASN A 46 -23.24 -5.97 0.44
C ASN A 46 -24.19 -5.48 -0.68
N MET A 47 -23.76 -5.37 -1.94
CA MET A 47 -24.65 -5.00 -3.04
C MET A 47 -24.41 -5.85 -4.28
N GLU A 48 -25.48 -6.50 -4.76
CA GLU A 48 -25.56 -7.26 -6.02
C GLU A 48 -25.37 -6.42 -7.30
N GLY A 49 -24.67 -5.28 -7.23
CA GLY A 49 -24.46 -4.41 -8.38
C GLY A 49 -23.28 -3.48 -8.20
N SER A 50 -22.18 -3.80 -8.87
CA SER A 50 -21.20 -2.84 -9.42
C SER A 50 -20.93 -1.61 -8.54
N ALA A 51 -20.43 -1.80 -7.32
CA ALA A 51 -20.08 -0.70 -6.42
C ALA A 51 -18.59 -0.66 -6.13
N LEU A 52 -17.75 -0.73 -7.18
CA LEU A 52 -16.44 -0.07 -7.06
C LEU A 52 -16.70 1.39 -6.68
N PRO A 53 -15.90 2.01 -5.80
CA PRO A 53 -16.13 3.41 -5.45
C PRO A 53 -16.01 4.31 -6.67
N PRO A 54 -16.45 5.57 -6.56
CA PRO A 54 -16.38 6.52 -7.65
C PRO A 54 -14.99 6.52 -8.30
N LEU A 55 -14.93 6.20 -9.59
CA LEU A 55 -13.67 6.16 -10.33
C LEU A 55 -12.97 7.54 -10.34
N SER A 56 -13.69 8.61 -10.00
CA SER A 56 -13.15 9.96 -9.83
C SER A 56 -12.06 10.09 -8.77
N CYS A 57 -11.96 9.17 -7.79
CA CYS A 57 -10.90 9.20 -6.77
C CYS A 57 -9.79 8.15 -6.99
N VAL A 58 -9.77 7.48 -8.15
CA VAL A 58 -8.81 6.41 -8.43
C VAL A 58 -7.36 6.87 -8.28
N ASN A 59 -7.02 8.06 -8.78
CA ASN A 59 -5.67 8.60 -8.63
C ASN A 59 -5.27 8.79 -7.15
N ASP A 60 -6.12 9.43 -6.34
CA ASP A 60 -5.87 9.61 -4.91
C ASP A 60 -5.76 8.27 -4.17
N ALA A 61 -6.65 7.33 -4.48
CA ALA A 61 -6.63 6.02 -3.86
C ALA A 61 -5.41 5.19 -4.29
N SER A 62 -4.89 5.43 -5.49
CA SER A 62 -3.63 4.84 -5.96
C SER A 62 -2.46 5.34 -5.13
N VAL A 63 -2.32 6.65 -4.93
CA VAL A 63 -1.28 7.24 -4.07
C VAL A 63 -1.35 6.70 -2.63
N LEU A 64 -2.56 6.51 -2.11
CA LEU A 64 -2.75 5.90 -0.79
C LEU A 64 -2.32 4.43 -0.76
N LEU A 65 -2.63 3.66 -1.80
CA LEU A 65 -2.23 2.26 -1.91
C LEU A 65 -0.70 2.12 -2.07
N GLU A 66 -0.07 2.98 -2.88
CA GLU A 66 1.38 3.10 -3.00
C GLU A 66 2.04 3.30 -1.64
N PHE A 67 1.51 4.23 -0.84
CA PHE A 67 2.01 4.47 0.52
C PHE A 67 1.88 3.24 1.43
N VAL A 68 0.75 2.53 1.36
CA VAL A 68 0.56 1.29 2.14
C VAL A 68 1.60 0.25 1.72
N MET A 69 1.78 0.00 0.41
CA MET A 69 2.76 -0.97 -0.10
C MET A 69 4.20 -0.59 0.28
N SER A 70 4.57 0.68 0.21
CA SER A 70 5.93 1.14 0.55
C SER A 70 6.23 1.04 2.05
N SER A 71 5.19 1.12 2.90
CA SER A 71 5.32 1.00 4.35
C SER A 71 5.52 -0.45 4.84
N VAL A 72 5.08 -1.43 4.05
CA VAL A 72 5.12 -2.84 4.42
C VAL A 72 6.53 -3.40 4.28
N THR A 73 7.01 -4.05 5.34
CA THR A 73 8.37 -4.58 5.44
C THR A 73 8.44 -6.10 5.52
N CYS A 74 7.32 -6.77 5.80
CA CYS A 74 7.25 -8.23 5.87
C CYS A 74 5.89 -8.79 5.42
N MET A 75 5.83 -10.12 5.25
CA MET A 75 4.66 -10.79 4.70
C MET A 75 3.48 -10.81 5.70
N GLU A 76 3.77 -10.85 7.00
CA GLU A 76 2.73 -10.77 8.04
C GLU A 76 2.00 -9.42 8.00
N GLU A 77 2.73 -8.33 7.74
CA GLU A 77 2.13 -7.01 7.52
C GLU A 77 1.27 -7.00 6.25
N THR A 78 1.76 -7.58 5.16
CA THR A 78 1.02 -7.73 3.88
C THR A 78 -0.34 -8.39 4.09
N GLU A 79 -0.38 -9.50 4.85
CA GLU A 79 -1.61 -10.21 5.18
C GLU A 79 -2.51 -9.39 6.10
N SER A 80 -1.97 -8.78 7.16
CA SER A 80 -2.75 -7.98 8.12
C SER A 80 -3.42 -6.76 7.48
N LEU A 81 -2.75 -6.16 6.49
CA LEU A 81 -3.22 -4.99 5.76
C LEU A 81 -4.01 -5.37 4.50
N LYS A 82 -4.20 -6.67 4.21
CA LYS A 82 -4.90 -7.18 3.03
C LYS A 82 -4.41 -6.56 1.72
N VAL A 83 -3.10 -6.37 1.60
CA VAL A 83 -2.53 -5.63 0.46
C VAL A 83 -2.85 -6.33 -0.86
N PHE A 84 -2.82 -7.66 -0.90
CA PHE A 84 -3.12 -8.40 -2.12
C PHE A 84 -4.56 -8.20 -2.58
N GLU A 85 -5.53 -8.24 -1.66
CA GLU A 85 -6.95 -8.00 -1.96
C GLU A 85 -7.20 -6.55 -2.40
N LEU A 86 -6.51 -5.59 -1.76
CA LEU A 86 -6.56 -4.18 -2.16
C LEU A 86 -5.97 -3.98 -3.56
N VAL A 87 -4.81 -4.57 -3.86
CA VAL A 87 -4.17 -4.48 -5.19
C VAL A 87 -5.03 -5.15 -6.26
N ALA A 88 -5.63 -6.30 -5.98
CA ALA A 88 -6.53 -6.97 -6.94
C ALA A 88 -7.75 -6.09 -7.26
N THR A 89 -8.41 -5.55 -6.22
CA THR A 89 -9.58 -4.69 -6.40
C THR A 89 -9.23 -3.38 -7.11
N TRP A 90 -8.07 -2.80 -6.78
CA TRP A 90 -7.55 -1.62 -7.47
C TRP A 90 -7.22 -1.92 -8.94
N ALA A 91 -6.61 -3.06 -9.24
CA ALA A 91 -6.29 -3.48 -10.60
C ALA A 91 -7.57 -3.63 -11.45
N ASP A 92 -8.63 -4.22 -10.88
CA ASP A 92 -9.93 -4.30 -11.52
C ASP A 92 -10.55 -2.90 -11.73
N ALA A 93 -10.40 -1.98 -10.78
CA ALA A 93 -10.89 -0.62 -10.92
C ALA A 93 -10.21 0.14 -12.05
N ILE A 94 -8.88 0.10 -12.14
CA ILE A 94 -8.13 0.79 -13.21
C ILE A 94 -8.33 0.12 -14.58
N ALA A 95 -8.52 -1.19 -14.63
CA ALA A 95 -8.77 -1.91 -15.89
C ALA A 95 -10.12 -1.53 -16.52
N ASN A 96 -11.11 -1.20 -15.69
CA ASN A 96 -12.42 -0.73 -16.13
C ASN A 96 -12.49 0.80 -16.27
N TRP A 97 -11.41 1.52 -15.96
CA TRP A 97 -11.38 2.97 -16.05
C TRP A 97 -11.00 3.42 -17.46
N ASP A 98 -11.83 4.23 -18.09
CA ASP A 98 -11.69 4.68 -19.48
C ASP A 98 -11.24 6.15 -19.62
N SER A 99 -11.06 6.85 -18.50
CA SER A 99 -10.82 8.29 -18.44
C SER A 99 -9.39 8.65 -18.01
N TRP A 100 -8.40 7.88 -18.48
CA TRP A 100 -6.98 8.10 -18.14
C TRP A 100 -6.46 9.41 -18.74
N GLU A 101 -5.89 10.28 -17.92
CA GLU A 101 -5.16 11.47 -18.32
C GLU A 101 -3.71 11.39 -17.82
N GLU A 102 -2.75 11.29 -18.75
CA GLU A 102 -1.33 11.05 -18.43
C GLU A 102 -0.73 12.05 -17.43
N MET A 103 -1.15 13.32 -17.48
CA MET A 103 -0.66 14.36 -16.57
C MET A 103 -1.36 14.39 -15.21
N GLU A 104 -2.62 13.93 -15.14
CA GLU A 104 -3.41 13.95 -13.90
C GLU A 104 -3.23 12.66 -13.10
N ASP A 105 -2.99 11.54 -13.79
CA ASP A 105 -2.96 10.19 -13.23
C ASP A 105 -1.56 9.68 -12.88
N GLN A 106 -0.62 10.60 -12.62
CA GLN A 106 0.74 10.25 -12.24
C GLN A 106 0.80 9.32 -11.02
N GLY A 107 -0.16 9.45 -10.09
CA GLY A 107 -0.31 8.57 -8.94
C GLY A 107 -0.60 7.13 -9.33
N VAL A 108 -1.45 6.90 -10.35
CA VAL A 108 -1.71 5.56 -10.88
C VAL A 108 -0.44 4.94 -11.45
N PHE A 109 0.31 5.68 -12.26
CA PHE A 109 1.56 5.18 -12.84
C PHE A 109 2.63 4.87 -11.79
N ASN A 110 2.74 5.70 -10.75
CA ASN A 110 3.66 5.43 -9.63
C ASN A 110 3.23 4.20 -8.85
N THR A 111 1.93 4.04 -8.62
CA THR A 111 1.36 2.87 -7.96
C THR A 111 1.61 1.60 -8.77
N ILE A 112 1.47 1.62 -10.10
CA ILE A 112 1.81 0.48 -10.97
C ILE A 112 3.28 0.07 -10.77
N LYS A 113 4.21 1.02 -10.77
CA LYS A 113 5.64 0.73 -10.52
C LYS A 113 5.84 0.14 -9.12
N GLU A 114 5.14 0.67 -8.13
CA GLU A 114 5.26 0.19 -6.75
C GLU A 114 4.63 -1.19 -6.57
N VAL A 115 3.55 -1.55 -7.27
CA VAL A 115 3.01 -2.92 -7.28
C VAL A 115 4.05 -3.90 -7.82
N VAL A 116 4.76 -3.54 -8.90
CA VAL A 116 5.83 -4.39 -9.45
C VAL A 116 6.99 -4.50 -8.47
N ASN A 117 7.41 -3.40 -7.87
CA ASN A 117 8.47 -3.38 -6.85
C ASN A 117 8.08 -4.22 -5.62
N PHE A 118 6.85 -4.04 -5.12
CA PHE A 118 6.27 -4.79 -4.02
C PHE A 118 6.25 -6.29 -4.32
N HIS A 119 5.77 -6.67 -5.51
CA HIS A 119 5.79 -8.07 -5.94
C HIS A 119 7.22 -8.62 -5.98
N GLN A 120 8.18 -7.89 -6.55
CA GLN A 120 9.58 -8.31 -6.58
C GLN A 120 10.20 -8.46 -5.18
N ARG A 121 9.85 -7.59 -4.23
CA ARG A 121 10.29 -7.73 -2.83
C ARG A 121 9.90 -9.10 -2.29
N PHE A 122 8.66 -9.54 -2.50
CA PHE A 122 8.17 -10.83 -1.99
C PHE A 122 8.50 -12.05 -2.86
N ASP A 123 8.64 -11.89 -4.17
CA ASP A 123 8.99 -12.98 -5.10
C ASP A 123 10.48 -13.31 -5.02
N LEU A 124 11.36 -12.31 -4.89
CA LEU A 124 12.76 -12.51 -4.54
C LEU A 124 12.90 -13.05 -3.11
N ASP A 125 12.00 -12.66 -2.20
CA ASP A 125 11.90 -13.26 -0.87
C ASP A 125 11.45 -14.73 -0.91
N GLY A 126 10.85 -15.23 -1.98
CA GLY A 126 10.63 -16.68 -2.18
C GLY A 126 11.93 -17.49 -2.18
N LEU A 127 13.05 -16.91 -2.61
CA LEU A 127 14.39 -17.48 -2.47
C LEU A 127 15.04 -17.17 -1.10
N PHE A 128 14.55 -16.15 -0.40
CA PHE A 128 15.01 -15.69 0.93
C PHE A 128 14.10 -16.09 2.11
N LEU A 129 13.04 -16.89 1.90
CA LEU A 129 12.21 -17.49 2.96
C LEU A 129 13.06 -18.29 3.98
N LYS A 130 14.31 -18.62 3.62
CA LYS A 130 15.28 -19.28 4.49
C LYS A 130 16.06 -18.33 5.43
N THR A 131 16.10 -17.02 5.18
CA THR A 131 16.93 -16.07 5.94
C THR A 131 16.12 -14.97 6.64
N HIS A 132 14.94 -14.57 6.16
CA HIS A 132 14.20 -13.44 6.75
C HIS A 132 13.16 -13.79 7.84
N PHE A 133 12.83 -15.08 8.03
CA PHE A 133 12.13 -15.57 9.23
C PHE A 133 12.83 -15.09 10.54
N VAL A 134 14.14 -14.80 10.44
CA VAL A 134 14.98 -14.26 11.51
C VAL A 134 14.73 -12.77 11.79
N ARG A 135 14.35 -11.95 10.80
CA ARG A 135 14.21 -10.50 11.01
C ARG A 135 12.89 -10.11 11.69
N CYS A 136 11.78 -10.77 11.33
CA CYS A 136 10.48 -10.51 11.98
C CYS A 136 10.50 -10.84 13.49
N HIS A 137 11.30 -11.83 13.90
CA HIS A 137 11.46 -12.22 15.31
C HIS A 137 12.53 -11.43 16.08
N SER A 138 13.27 -10.53 15.44
CA SER A 138 14.37 -9.78 16.11
C SER A 138 13.94 -8.40 16.64
N THR A 139 12.65 -8.04 16.52
CA THR A 139 12.10 -6.79 17.07
C THR A 139 11.02 -6.97 18.13
N SER A 140 10.89 -8.17 18.71
CA SER A 140 10.20 -8.36 20.00
C SER A 140 11.19 -8.44 21.15
#